data_AF-U1SFY6-F1
#
_entry.id   AF-U1SFY6-F1
#
_cell.length_a   1.000
_cell.length_b   1.000
_cell.length_c   1.000
_cell.angle_alpha   90.00
_cell.angle_beta   90.00
_cell.angle_gamma   90.00
#
_symmetry.space_group_name_H-M   'P 1'
#
loop_
_entity.id
_entity.type
_entity.pdbx_description
1 polymer ?
#
loop_
_entity_poly.entity_id
_entity_poly.type
_entity_poly.pdbx_seq_one_letter_code
_entity_poly.pdbx_strand_id
1 'polypeptide(L)'
;MIACAILELCFGMWHQLIAFMLAITPFYAVVGLLTALAYGDMALTVPIFVRIFLLGLTCLPMLTAREADVVRVLQTLHAPRAVTLAVLISLRFVHVMAVQAHRVVAARRTMPRRGVRLVPLWRMLVPLLDRALAIGDDLTHSLELRGFTLRSNARYSVYKTLHMRGIDYLWISLWVALNITLIVLWIMGIA
;
A
#
# COMPACT_ATOMS: atom_id res chain seq x y z
N MET A 1 -9.37 19.75 0.11
CA MET A 1 -9.61 18.42 -0.51
C MET A 1 -9.75 18.49 -2.02
N ILE A 2 -10.71 19.25 -2.58
CA ILE A 2 -10.87 19.42 -4.04
C ILE A 2 -9.59 19.99 -4.69
N ALA A 3 -8.92 20.95 -4.03
CA ALA A 3 -7.68 21.48 -4.56
C ALA A 3 -6.51 20.46 -4.55
N CYS A 4 -6.50 19.48 -3.64
CA CYS A 4 -5.50 18.40 -3.67
C CYS A 4 -5.71 17.49 -4.90
N ALA A 5 -6.97 17.20 -5.23
CA ALA A 5 -7.32 16.44 -6.42
C ALA A 5 -6.86 17.13 -7.72
N ILE A 6 -7.02 18.45 -7.79
CA ILE A 6 -6.59 19.25 -8.96
C ILE A 6 -5.06 19.22 -9.12
N LEU A 7 -4.31 19.16 -8.03
CA LEU A 7 -2.84 19.07 -8.08
C LEU A 7 -2.35 17.70 -8.55
N GLU A 8 -2.99 16.62 -8.11
CA GLU A 8 -2.71 15.26 -8.61
C GLU A 8 -3.00 15.15 -10.12
N LEU A 9 -4.07 15.79 -10.57
CA LEU A 9 -4.41 15.93 -11.99
C LEU A 9 -3.35 16.74 -12.75
N CYS A 10 -2.93 17.91 -12.26
CA CYS A 10 -1.91 18.75 -12.91
C CYS A 10 -0.54 18.07 -13.08
N PHE A 11 -0.16 17.13 -12.20
CA PHE A 11 1.14 16.46 -12.23
C PHE A 11 1.24 15.24 -13.15
N GLY A 12 0.21 14.98 -13.98
CA GLY A 12 0.33 13.98 -15.05
C GLY A 12 -0.05 12.55 -14.66
N MET A 13 -0.60 12.33 -13.46
CA MET A 13 -1.11 11.02 -13.02
C MET A 13 -2.47 10.65 -13.64
N TRP A 14 -2.91 11.33 -14.69
CA TRP A 14 -4.21 11.13 -15.35
C TRP A 14 -4.53 9.67 -15.68
N HIS A 15 -3.55 8.92 -16.21
CA HIS A 15 -3.75 7.51 -16.54
C HIS A 15 -4.02 6.65 -15.30
N GLN A 16 -3.31 6.92 -14.20
CA GLN A 16 -3.46 6.18 -12.94
C GLN A 16 -4.75 6.57 -12.22
N LEU A 17 -5.14 7.85 -12.30
CA LEU A 17 -6.38 8.36 -11.75
C LEU A 17 -7.60 7.80 -12.48
N ILE A 18 -7.58 7.71 -13.81
CA ILE A 18 -8.65 7.08 -14.60
C ILE A 18 -8.74 5.58 -14.31
N ALA A 19 -7.60 4.88 -14.27
CA ALA A 19 -7.56 3.45 -13.95
C ALA A 19 -8.11 3.17 -12.53
N PHE A 20 -7.73 4.00 -11.56
CA PHE A 20 -8.25 3.91 -10.21
C PHE A 20 -9.74 4.22 -10.14
N MET A 21 -10.20 5.32 -10.75
CA MET A 21 -11.61 5.69 -10.80
C MET A 21 -12.46 4.56 -11.35
N LEU A 22 -12.03 3.94 -12.46
CA LEU A 22 -12.73 2.80 -13.04
C LEU A 22 -12.76 1.59 -12.10
N ALA A 23 -11.63 1.26 -11.46
CA ALA A 23 -11.54 0.12 -10.55
C ALA A 23 -12.36 0.29 -9.27
N ILE A 24 -12.47 1.51 -8.75
CA ILE A 24 -13.11 1.79 -7.46
C ILE A 24 -14.56 2.26 -7.57
N THR A 25 -15.04 2.53 -8.78
CA THR A 25 -16.45 2.83 -9.09
C THR A 25 -17.45 1.87 -8.40
N PRO A 26 -17.29 0.53 -8.45
CA PRO A 26 -18.25 -0.36 -7.80
C PRO A 26 -18.25 -0.21 -6.27
N PHE A 27 -17.10 0.09 -5.67
CA PHE A 27 -17.00 0.34 -4.23
C PHE A 27 -17.71 1.63 -3.84
N TYR A 28 -17.49 2.72 -4.58
CA TYR A 28 -18.20 3.98 -4.32
C TYR A 28 -19.70 3.92 -4.61
N ALA A 29 -20.14 3.10 -5.57
CA ALA A 29 -21.56 2.89 -5.80
C ALA A 29 -22.24 2.25 -4.58
N VAL A 30 -21.61 1.25 -3.96
CA VAL A 30 -22.11 0.61 -2.73
C VAL A 30 -22.11 1.60 -1.56
N VAL A 31 -21.01 2.33 -1.36
CA VAL A 31 -20.92 3.33 -0.29
C VAL A 31 -21.95 4.43 -0.47
N GLY A 32 -22.13 4.93 -1.70
CA GLY A 32 -23.11 5.95 -2.06
C GLY A 32 -24.55 5.51 -1.76
N LEU A 33 -24.90 4.28 -2.14
CA LEU A 33 -26.21 3.69 -1.85
C LEU A 33 -26.44 3.55 -0.34
N LEU A 34 -25.44 3.08 0.40
CA LEU A 34 -25.52 2.95 1.86
C LEU A 34 -25.69 4.31 2.54
N THR A 35 -24.97 5.35 2.09
CA THR A 35 -25.16 6.72 2.61
C THR A 35 -26.52 7.30 2.29
N ALA A 36 -27.08 7.04 1.10
CA ALA A 36 -28.42 7.50 0.72
C ALA A 36 -29.51 6.83 1.56
N LEU A 37 -29.37 5.52 1.84
CA LEU A 37 -30.29 4.78 2.70
C LEU A 37 -30.18 5.17 4.18
N ALA A 38 -28.99 5.57 4.64
CA ALA A 38 -28.76 5.90 6.05
C ALA A 38 -29.28 7.29 6.44
N TYR A 39 -29.17 8.30 5.56
CA TYR A 39 -29.50 9.69 5.93
C TYR A 39 -30.86 10.17 5.40
N GLY A 40 -31.40 9.61 4.32
CA GLY A 40 -32.74 9.97 3.79
C GLY A 40 -32.90 11.39 3.23
N ASP A 41 -31.99 12.32 3.54
CA ASP A 41 -31.95 13.70 3.05
C ASP A 41 -30.78 13.91 2.08
N MET A 42 -31.10 14.42 0.89
CA MET A 42 -30.14 14.71 -0.18
C MET A 42 -29.15 15.81 0.22
N ALA A 43 -29.55 16.76 1.07
CA ALA A 43 -28.71 17.90 1.45
C ALA A 43 -27.49 17.49 2.31
N LEU A 44 -27.62 16.43 3.12
CA LEU A 44 -26.55 15.91 3.97
C LEU A 44 -25.78 14.76 3.31
N THR A 45 -26.44 14.00 2.43
CA THR A 45 -25.85 12.84 1.76
C THR A 45 -24.75 13.25 0.77
N VAL A 46 -25.00 14.28 -0.04
CA VAL A 46 -24.06 14.76 -1.07
C VAL A 46 -22.71 15.20 -0.51
N PRO A 47 -22.63 16.07 0.53
CA PRO A 47 -21.32 16.51 1.06
C PRO A 47 -20.55 15.37 1.74
N ILE A 48 -21.22 14.42 2.38
CA ILE A 48 -20.58 13.25 3.00
C ILE A 48 -19.97 12.34 1.93
N PHE A 49 -20.73 12.05 0.88
CA PHE A 49 -20.27 11.24 -0.25
C PHE A 49 -19.05 11.87 -0.93
N VAL A 50 -19.11 13.18 -1.22
CA VAL A 50 -18.00 13.92 -1.85
C VAL A 50 -16.74 13.90 -0.97
N ARG A 51 -16.87 13.98 0.36
CA ARG A 51 -15.72 13.87 1.27
C ARG A 51 -15.06 12.49 1.22
N ILE A 52 -15.85 11.42 1.26
CA ILE A 52 -15.34 10.04 1.19
C ILE A 52 -14.65 9.81 -0.16
N PHE A 53 -15.24 10.30 -1.25
CA PHE A 53 -14.67 10.23 -2.58
C PHE A 53 -13.32 10.96 -2.69
N LEU A 54 -13.26 12.19 -2.18
CA LEU A 54 -12.02 12.98 -2.17
C LEU A 54 -10.94 12.36 -1.28
N LEU A 55 -11.31 11.76 -0.14
CA LEU A 55 -10.37 11.03 0.72
C LEU A 55 -9.75 9.84 0.00
N GLY A 56 -10.55 9.04 -0.69
CA GLY A 56 -9.99 7.91 -1.44
C GLY A 56 -9.15 8.36 -2.64
N LEU A 57 -9.42 9.54 -3.22
CA LEU A 57 -8.54 10.13 -4.22
C LEU A 57 -7.16 10.49 -3.64
N THR A 58 -7.09 11.05 -2.44
CA THR A 58 -5.80 11.35 -1.79
C THR A 58 -4.96 10.12 -1.45
N CYS A 59 -5.56 8.91 -1.47
CA CYS A 59 -4.84 7.65 -1.32
C CYS A 59 -4.19 7.16 -2.62
N LEU A 60 -4.46 7.79 -3.77
CA LEU A 60 -3.86 7.47 -5.07
C LEU A 60 -2.33 7.35 -5.07
N PRO A 61 -1.56 8.33 -4.54
CA PRO A 61 -0.10 8.25 -4.55
C PRO A 61 0.42 6.98 -3.86
N MET A 62 -0.29 6.50 -2.83
CA MET A 62 0.05 5.28 -2.10
C MET A 62 -0.09 4.02 -2.96
N LEU A 63 -1.06 3.98 -3.88
CA LEU A 63 -1.27 2.85 -4.79
C LEU A 63 -0.33 2.86 -5.99
N THR A 64 0.12 4.05 -6.40
CA THR A 64 0.99 4.22 -7.56
C THR A 64 2.48 4.06 -7.22
N ALA A 65 2.83 4.21 -5.94
CA ALA A 65 4.19 4.02 -5.47
C ALA A 65 4.57 2.54 -5.56
N ARG A 66 5.67 2.23 -6.24
CA ARG A 66 6.20 0.87 -6.26
C ARG A 66 6.68 0.52 -4.85
N GLU A 67 6.29 -0.64 -4.35
CA GLU A 67 6.65 -1.13 -3.00
C GLU A 67 8.17 -1.08 -2.74
N ALA A 68 8.97 -1.38 -3.76
CA ALA A 68 10.42 -1.33 -3.70
C ALA A 68 10.98 0.10 -3.56
N ASP A 69 10.26 1.12 -4.01
CA ASP A 69 10.66 2.53 -3.85
C ASP A 69 10.37 3.01 -2.42
N VAL A 70 9.29 2.54 -1.78
CA VAL A 70 8.96 2.84 -0.37
C VAL A 70 10.09 2.43 0.57
N VAL A 71 10.65 1.24 0.39
CA VAL A 71 11.76 0.80 1.26
C VAL A 71 13.06 1.53 0.96
N ARG A 72 13.26 1.98 -0.28
CA ARG A 72 14.42 2.82 -0.63
C ARG A 72 14.33 4.20 0.03
N VAL A 73 13.13 4.77 0.15
CA VAL A 73 12.90 6.00 0.94
C VAL A 73 13.12 5.75 2.43
N LEU A 74 12.72 4.58 2.95
CA LEU A 74 12.98 4.24 4.36
C LEU A 74 14.49 4.16 4.65
N GLN A 75 15.30 3.72 3.67
CA GLN A 75 16.75 3.71 3.78
C GLN A 75 17.38 5.12 3.76
N THR A 76 16.80 6.07 3.03
CA THR A 76 17.28 7.47 3.03
C THR A 76 16.89 8.22 4.32
N LEU A 77 15.82 7.80 4.98
CA LEU A 77 15.36 8.33 6.28
C LEU A 77 16.20 7.88 7.49
N HIS A 78 17.38 7.29 7.28
CA HIS A 78 18.28 6.81 8.35
C HIS A 78 17.63 5.80 9.31
N ALA A 79 16.66 5.01 8.83
CA ALA A 79 16.08 3.94 9.63
C ALA A 79 17.13 2.86 9.98
N PRO A 80 17.04 2.22 11.16
CA PRO A 80 17.99 1.20 11.57
C PRO A 80 18.01 0.03 10.59
N ARG A 81 19.21 -0.45 10.25
CA ARG A 81 19.43 -1.46 9.19
C ARG A 81 18.57 -2.70 9.35
N ALA A 82 18.43 -3.20 10.58
CA ALA A 82 17.60 -4.36 10.89
C ALA A 82 16.13 -4.17 10.45
N VAL A 83 15.57 -2.97 10.68
CA VAL A 83 14.19 -2.65 10.31
C VAL A 83 14.04 -2.56 8.79
N THR A 84 14.95 -1.87 8.11
CA THR A 84 14.88 -1.77 6.63
C THR A 84 14.98 -3.13 5.95
N LEU A 85 15.85 -4.02 6.45
CA LEU A 85 15.97 -5.38 5.95
C LEU A 85 14.71 -6.21 6.23
N ALA A 86 14.18 -6.13 7.46
CA ALA A 86 12.95 -6.82 7.81
C ALA A 86 11.81 -6.42 6.88
N VAL A 87 11.64 -5.11 6.61
CA VAL A 87 10.61 -4.61 5.69
C VAL A 87 10.84 -5.13 4.26
N LEU A 88 12.08 -5.11 3.74
CA LEU A 88 12.39 -5.67 2.41
C LEU A 88 12.04 -7.16 2.32
N ILE A 89 12.43 -7.94 3.33
CA ILE A 89 12.16 -9.37 3.39
C ILE A 89 10.65 -9.60 3.45
N SER A 90 9.93 -8.89 4.32
CA SER A 90 8.47 -9.00 4.47
C SER A 90 7.74 -8.72 3.15
N LEU A 91 8.07 -7.62 2.46
CA LEU A 91 7.42 -7.28 1.18
C LEU A 91 7.66 -8.36 0.11
N ARG A 92 8.89 -8.86 0.01
CA ARG A 92 9.21 -9.96 -0.92
C ARG A 92 8.50 -11.25 -0.52
N PHE A 93 8.42 -11.53 0.77
CA PHE A 93 7.83 -12.75 1.30
C PHE A 93 6.33 -12.81 1.06
N VAL A 94 5.61 -11.68 1.13
CA VAL A 94 4.17 -11.60 0.78
C VAL A 94 3.94 -12.12 -0.64
N HIS A 95 4.75 -11.69 -1.61
CA HIS A 95 4.64 -12.13 -3.00
C HIS A 95 4.95 -13.62 -3.16
N VAL A 96 6.01 -14.10 -2.51
CA VAL A 96 6.39 -15.52 -2.54
C VAL A 96 5.29 -16.38 -1.91
N MET A 97 4.73 -15.95 -0.78
CA MET A 97 3.64 -16.64 -0.08
C MET A 97 2.34 -16.64 -0.88
N ALA A 98 2.03 -15.58 -1.62
CA ALA A 98 0.87 -15.56 -2.52
C ALA A 98 0.96 -16.69 -3.57
N VAL A 99 2.14 -16.91 -4.16
CA VAL A 99 2.37 -18.02 -5.10
C VAL A 99 2.23 -19.38 -4.41
N GLN A 100 2.76 -19.53 -3.20
CA GLN A 100 2.60 -20.78 -2.43
C GLN A 100 1.13 -21.03 -2.06
N ALA A 101 0.38 -20.01 -1.68
CA ALA A 101 -1.06 -20.09 -1.42
C ALA A 101 -1.81 -20.60 -2.65
N HIS A 102 -1.53 -20.08 -3.85
CA HIS A 102 -2.11 -20.59 -5.08
C HIS A 102 -1.76 -22.06 -5.34
N ARG A 103 -0.51 -22.48 -5.09
CA ARG A 103 -0.10 -23.88 -5.24
C ARG A 103 -0.81 -24.80 -4.26
N VAL A 104 -0.96 -24.39 -3.00
CA VAL A 104 -1.71 -25.15 -1.98
C VAL A 104 -3.18 -25.26 -2.36
N VAL A 105 -3.78 -24.18 -2.87
CA VAL A 105 -5.17 -24.21 -3.38
C VAL A 105 -5.29 -25.14 -4.58
N ALA A 106 -4.36 -25.08 -5.52
CA ALA A 106 -4.36 -25.95 -6.71
C ALA A 106 -4.23 -27.43 -6.33
N ALA A 107 -3.29 -27.77 -5.45
CA ALA A 107 -3.10 -29.13 -4.94
C ALA A 107 -4.32 -29.65 -4.17
N ARG A 108 -5.08 -28.77 -3.51
CA ARG A 108 -6.35 -29.15 -2.87
C ARG A 108 -7.47 -29.40 -3.87
N ARG A 109 -7.50 -28.67 -4.99
CA ARG A 109 -8.52 -28.86 -6.02
C ARG A 109 -8.40 -30.22 -6.71
N THR A 110 -7.21 -30.81 -6.77
CA THR A 110 -6.96 -32.13 -7.37
C THR A 110 -7.16 -33.30 -6.41
N MET A 111 -7.32 -33.05 -5.11
CA MET A 111 -7.52 -34.09 -4.10
C MET A 111 -8.98 -34.57 -4.10
N PRO A 112 -9.26 -35.90 -4.07
CA PRO A 112 -10.63 -36.41 -4.10
C PRO A 112 -11.44 -35.87 -2.92
N ARG A 113 -12.50 -35.12 -3.24
CA ARG A 113 -13.39 -34.49 -2.24
C ARG A 113 -14.21 -35.57 -1.56
N ARG A 114 -13.78 -36.00 -0.38
CA ARG A 114 -14.55 -36.88 0.49
C ARG A 114 -15.67 -36.09 1.16
N GLY A 115 -16.78 -35.86 0.45
CA GLY A 115 -18.10 -35.44 0.97
C GLY A 115 -18.25 -34.11 1.73
N VAL A 116 -17.17 -33.45 2.17
CA VAL A 116 -17.27 -32.22 2.98
C VAL A 116 -17.23 -30.98 2.08
N ARG A 117 -18.32 -30.19 2.11
CA ARG A 117 -18.55 -29.01 1.25
C ARG A 117 -17.67 -27.80 1.61
N LEU A 118 -17.26 -27.69 2.88
CA LEU A 118 -16.29 -26.69 3.36
C LEU A 118 -15.12 -27.37 4.05
N VAL A 119 -13.92 -27.19 3.49
CA VAL A 119 -12.68 -27.60 4.14
C VAL A 119 -12.28 -26.48 5.12
N PRO A 120 -11.97 -26.79 6.38
CA PRO A 120 -11.64 -25.74 7.36
C PRO A 120 -10.32 -25.04 7.01
N LEU A 121 -10.28 -23.72 7.22
CA LEU A 121 -9.15 -22.83 6.90
C LEU A 121 -7.83 -23.29 7.54
N TRP A 122 -7.87 -23.82 8.77
CA TRP A 122 -6.67 -24.33 9.47
C TRP A 122 -5.92 -25.37 8.65
N ARG A 123 -6.65 -26.20 7.89
CA ARG A 123 -6.06 -27.27 7.09
C ARG A 123 -5.19 -26.70 5.99
N MET A 124 -5.52 -25.52 5.45
CA MET A 124 -4.75 -24.79 4.43
C MET A 124 -3.63 -23.96 5.05
N LEU A 125 -3.82 -23.43 6.27
CA LEU A 125 -2.81 -22.64 6.97
C LEU A 125 -1.59 -23.45 7.41
N VAL A 126 -1.79 -24.67 7.91
CA VAL A 126 -0.68 -25.54 8.36
C VAL A 126 0.42 -25.71 7.29
N PRO A 127 0.13 -26.16 6.05
CA PRO A 127 1.17 -26.29 5.03
C PRO A 127 1.74 -24.95 4.55
N LEU A 128 0.99 -23.84 4.68
CA LEU A 128 1.51 -22.52 4.34
C LEU A 128 2.52 -22.04 5.39
N LEU A 129 2.23 -22.25 6.67
CA LEU A 129 3.14 -21.92 7.76
C LEU A 129 4.43 -22.74 7.69
N ASP A 130 4.32 -24.03 7.43
CA ASP A 130 5.48 -24.91 7.24
C ASP A 130 6.39 -24.44 6.09
N ARG A 131 5.79 -24.13 4.93
CA ARG A 131 6.52 -23.55 3.79
C ARG A 131 7.12 -22.18 4.11
N ALA A 132 6.44 -21.37 4.91
CA ALA A 132 6.93 -20.06 5.31
C ALA A 132 8.18 -20.19 6.18
N LEU A 133 8.16 -21.08 7.18
CA LEU A 133 9.28 -21.36 8.08
C LEU A 133 10.48 -21.91 7.29
N ALA A 134 10.27 -22.91 6.44
CA ALA A 134 11.33 -23.50 5.63
C ALA A 134 12.05 -22.46 4.75
N ILE A 135 11.30 -21.55 4.10
CA ILE A 135 11.90 -20.48 3.30
C ILE A 135 12.65 -19.47 4.17
N GLY A 136 12.17 -19.21 5.39
CA GLY A 136 12.84 -18.34 6.37
C GLY A 136 14.18 -18.91 6.82
N ASP A 137 14.24 -20.21 7.09
CA ASP A 137 15.47 -20.91 7.49
C ASP A 137 16.50 -20.92 6.35
N ASP A 138 16.07 -21.24 5.13
CA ASP A 138 16.91 -21.19 3.93
C ASP A 138 17.48 -19.78 3.70
N LEU A 139 16.65 -18.74 3.89
CA LEU A 139 17.07 -17.35 3.76
C LEU A 139 18.11 -16.99 4.83
N THR A 140 17.88 -17.39 6.07
CA THR A 140 18.79 -17.10 7.19
C THR A 140 20.15 -17.74 6.96
N HIS A 141 20.17 -19.04 6.62
CA HIS A 141 21.40 -19.74 6.31
C HIS A 141 22.11 -19.12 5.09
N SER A 142 21.37 -18.71 4.05
CA SER A 142 21.95 -18.03 2.89
C SER A 142 22.55 -16.66 3.24
N LEU A 143 21.93 -15.92 4.18
CA LEU A 143 22.45 -14.63 4.66
C LEU A 143 23.74 -14.82 5.48
N GLU A 144 23.78 -15.84 6.33
CA GLU A 144 24.96 -16.19 7.12
C GLU A 144 26.14 -16.60 6.23
N LEU A 145 25.89 -17.45 5.22
CA LEU A 145 26.90 -17.85 4.24
C LEU A 145 27.44 -16.68 3.40
N ARG A 146 26.64 -15.62 3.21
CA ARG A 146 27.06 -14.39 2.52
C ARG A 146 27.80 -13.41 3.44
N GLY A 147 28.06 -13.78 4.68
CA GLY A 147 28.73 -12.92 5.67
C GLY A 147 27.87 -11.74 6.11
N PHE A 148 26.54 -11.83 6.00
CA PHE A 148 25.65 -10.75 6.44
C PHE A 148 25.66 -10.68 7.97
N THR A 149 26.22 -9.60 8.51
CA THR A 149 26.23 -9.35 9.96
C THR A 149 25.33 -8.17 10.27
N LEU A 150 24.41 -8.34 11.23
CA LEU A 150 23.58 -7.24 11.75
C LEU A 150 24.34 -6.33 12.73
N ARG A 151 25.61 -6.65 13.03
CA ARG A 151 26.44 -5.91 13.97
C ARG A 151 26.85 -4.56 13.35
N SER A 152 26.70 -3.49 14.13
CA SER A 152 26.74 -2.09 13.69
C SER A 152 28.00 -1.64 12.94
N ASN A 153 29.12 -2.35 13.07
CA ASN A 153 30.43 -1.96 12.54
C ASN A 153 30.81 -2.53 11.15
N ALA A 154 29.93 -3.28 10.48
CA ALA A 154 30.20 -3.74 9.13
C ALA A 154 30.03 -2.59 8.09
N ARG A 155 31.07 -2.36 7.26
CA ARG A 155 30.98 -1.46 6.09
C ARG A 155 30.01 -2.05 5.08
N TYR A 156 29.04 -1.26 4.65
CA TYR A 156 28.02 -1.62 3.67
C TYR A 156 27.96 -0.55 2.60
N SER A 157 27.72 -0.94 1.35
CA SER A 157 27.42 -0.02 0.26
C SER A 157 25.95 -0.17 -0.13
N VAL A 158 25.27 0.97 -0.32
CA VAL A 158 23.88 0.97 -0.81
C VAL A 158 23.94 0.89 -2.33
N TYR A 159 23.49 -0.24 -2.90
CA TYR A 159 23.57 -0.49 -4.34
C TYR A 159 22.72 0.47 -5.18
N LYS A 160 21.56 0.90 -4.66
CA LYS A 160 20.65 1.78 -5.38
C LYS A 160 20.06 2.84 -4.47
N THR A 161 20.55 4.06 -4.60
CA THR A 161 20.01 5.23 -3.90
C THR A 161 18.91 5.88 -4.75
N LEU A 162 17.85 6.33 -4.08
CA LEU A 162 16.85 7.18 -4.70
C LEU A 162 17.31 8.63 -4.54
N HIS A 163 17.49 9.34 -5.65
CA HIS A 163 17.72 10.78 -5.63
C HIS A 163 16.40 11.47 -5.93
N MET A 164 16.01 12.42 -5.07
CA MET A 164 14.84 13.25 -5.33
C MET A 164 15.09 14.09 -6.59
N ARG A 165 14.10 14.13 -7.49
CA ARG A 165 14.12 14.99 -8.66
C ARG A 165 13.62 16.38 -8.27
N GLY A 166 14.04 17.42 -9.00
CA GLY A 166 13.58 18.80 -8.77
C GLY A 166 12.06 18.96 -8.78
N ILE A 167 11.36 18.09 -9.53
CA ILE A 167 9.90 18.03 -9.61
C ILE A 167 9.28 17.61 -8.26
N ASP A 168 9.97 16.76 -7.49
CA ASP A 168 9.50 16.29 -6.18
C ASP A 168 9.48 17.45 -5.16
N TYR A 169 10.47 18.34 -5.22
CA TYR A 169 10.52 19.54 -4.38
C TYR A 169 9.40 20.51 -4.73
N LEU A 170 9.14 20.73 -6.02
CA LEU A 170 8.04 21.58 -6.46
C LEU A 170 6.69 21.02 -5.97
N TRP A 171 6.50 19.70 -6.06
CA TRP A 171 5.30 19.01 -5.57
C TRP A 171 5.11 19.20 -4.06
N ILE A 172 6.15 18.95 -3.25
CA ILE A 172 6.10 19.13 -1.79
C ILE A 172 5.80 20.60 -1.43
N SER A 173 6.47 21.55 -2.08
CA SER A 173 6.29 22.98 -1.78
C SER A 173 4.85 23.42 -2.04
N LEU A 174 4.24 22.94 -3.12
CA LEU A 174 2.91 23.31 -3.53
C LEU A 174 1.86 22.63 -2.65
N TRP A 175 2.07 21.37 -2.27
CA TRP A 175 1.23 20.67 -1.30
C TRP A 175 1.21 21.36 0.07
N VAL A 176 2.37 21.80 0.56
CA VAL A 176 2.48 22.55 1.81
C VAL A 176 1.77 23.91 1.69
N ALA A 177 2.00 24.65 0.61
CA ALA A 177 1.35 25.94 0.40
C ALA A 177 -0.18 25.82 0.39
N LEU A 178 -0.72 24.77 -0.25
CA LEU A 178 -2.16 24.50 -0.28
C LEU A 178 -2.73 24.20 1.11
N ASN A 179 -2.04 23.41 1.93
CA ASN A 179 -2.51 23.11 3.28
C ASN A 179 -2.49 24.36 4.16
N ILE A 180 -1.47 25.22 4.02
CA ILE A 180 -1.37 26.47 4.77
C ILE A 180 -2.53 27.40 4.39
N THR A 181 -2.85 27.57 3.10
CA THR A 181 -3.97 28.44 2.69
C THR A 181 -5.31 27.93 3.20
N LEU A 182 -5.54 26.62 3.22
CA LEU A 182 -6.75 26.01 3.79
C LEU A 182 -6.86 26.25 5.30
N ILE A 183 -5.75 26.12 6.03
CA ILE A 183 -5.73 26.39 7.48
C ILE A 183 -6.01 27.87 7.76
N VAL A 184 -5.42 28.78 6.98
CA VAL A 184 -5.67 30.23 7.13
C VAL A 184 -7.12 30.58 6.83
N LEU A 185 -7.71 30.01 5.77
CA LEU A 185 -9.13 30.19 5.43
C LEU A 185 -10.06 29.68 6.53
N TRP A 186 -9.72 28.55 7.17
CA TRP A 186 -10.45 28.01 8.30
C TRP A 186 -10.36 28.93 9.53
N ILE A 187 -9.16 29.43 9.85
CA ILE A 187 -8.95 30.39 10.96
C ILE A 187 -9.72 31.69 10.73
N MET A 188 -9.84 32.14 9.48
CA MET A 188 -10.60 33.35 9.12
C MET A 188 -12.12 33.13 9.08
N GLY A 189 -12.61 31.92 9.36
CA GLY A 189 -14.05 31.64 9.52
C GLY A 189 -14.88 31.74 8.24
N ILE A 190 -14.24 31.67 7.06
CA ILE A 190 -14.89 31.81 5.75
C ILE A 190 -15.32 30.42 5.19
N ALA A 191 -14.98 29.31 5.87
CA ALA A 191 -15.23 27.94 5.41
C ALA A 191 -15.79 27.02 6.50
#